data_AF-A0AAD2B4A7-F1
#
_entry.id   AF-A0AAD2B4A7-F1
#
_cell.length_a   1.000
_cell.length_b   1.000
_cell.length_c   1.000
_cell.angle_alpha   90.00
_cell.angle_beta   90.00
_cell.angle_gamma   90.00
#
_symmetry.space_group_name_H-M   'P 1'
#
loop_
_entity.id
_entity.type
_entity.pdbx_description
1 polymer ?
#
loop_
_entity_poly.entity_id
_entity_poly.type
_entity_poly.pdbx_seq_one_letter_code
_entity_poly.pdbx_strand_id
1 'polypeptide(L)'
;MRFSKMKVATQLAWGFGLTMGLLVLLMAFSLQRMSDFRRLLEDTTEINAVEAKLAAKMYSSVTERALAYRNIVLLEQHDEIQIELSRVDKQEALYSEADRKLGRMFDTLPDTTAEEKTLLAQIRQQAELAAPFAARVKALIAAGHKEDAYKVLRFEFRPVQRAWWDLLGKLQAFEEKLNDENTAKAKSSYIDSRNWLLALSVLALLVSLAASVLITRGLLRKLGGEPGTVADIASQIAGGNLAVAIPTRDDNQTSLMHAMKRMRDSLATIAEQVHTSTDTLATASEQIATGNFDLSTRTQEQASALEECAASMEELNATVKQNADHARHANQLAATAAEVATRGGTVVARVVDTMGAISESARKVSEIIGVIDSIAFQTNILALNAAVEAARAGEQGRGFAVVASEVRGLAQRSAAAAKEIKLLINDSANHVDAGSTLVEQAGTTMQDVVTSIHRVTAIVTEIMGATDEQASGIDQIHRAITQMDEVTQQNAALVEEAAAAAESMREQSSRLVGVVSVFKLANQAKAAAPAAARIGYHQPALLPA
;
A
#
# COMPACT_ATOMS: atom_id res chain seq x y z
N MET A 1 25.82 -37.61 -5.09
CA MET A 1 24.98 -36.57 -4.43
C MET A 1 25.35 -35.20 -5.00
N ARG A 2 24.44 -34.46 -5.64
CA ARG A 2 24.78 -33.14 -6.23
C ARG A 2 25.03 -32.13 -5.10
N PHE A 3 26.30 -31.89 -4.76
CA PHE A 3 26.73 -30.96 -3.71
C PHE A 3 26.04 -29.59 -3.82
N SER A 4 25.70 -29.15 -5.04
CA SER A 4 25.05 -27.86 -5.29
C SER A 4 23.65 -27.69 -4.65
N LYS A 5 22.90 -28.78 -4.40
CA LYS A 5 21.53 -28.72 -3.87
C LYS A 5 21.44 -28.82 -2.34
N MET A 6 22.56 -29.01 -1.64
CA MET A 6 22.57 -29.14 -0.18
C MET A 6 22.48 -27.76 0.51
N LYS A 7 21.93 -27.72 1.73
CA LYS A 7 21.92 -26.51 2.57
C LYS A 7 23.37 -26.09 2.89
N VAL A 8 23.62 -24.79 3.00
CA VAL A 8 24.97 -24.25 3.29
C VAL A 8 25.53 -24.82 4.59
N ALA A 9 24.71 -24.89 5.64
CA ALA A 9 25.09 -25.50 6.92
C ALA A 9 25.54 -26.96 6.76
N THR A 10 24.86 -27.75 5.91
CA THR A 10 25.23 -29.15 5.65
C THR A 10 26.52 -29.27 4.86
N GLN A 11 26.78 -28.35 3.91
CA GLN A 11 28.04 -28.32 3.16
C GLN A 11 29.23 -27.99 4.07
N LEU A 12 29.06 -27.01 4.97
CA LEU A 12 30.07 -26.65 5.98
C LEU A 12 30.30 -27.79 6.97
N ALA A 13 29.24 -28.43 7.46
CA ALA A 13 29.35 -29.57 8.38
C ALA A 13 30.12 -30.75 7.75
N TRP A 14 29.89 -31.07 6.47
CA TRP A 14 30.69 -32.09 5.78
C TRP A 14 32.14 -31.67 5.55
N GLY A 15 32.40 -30.42 5.17
CA GLY A 15 33.76 -29.90 4.99
C GLY A 15 34.58 -29.95 6.27
N PHE A 16 34.06 -29.40 7.37
CA PHE A 16 34.74 -29.44 8.67
C PHE A 16 34.75 -30.84 9.29
N GLY A 17 33.68 -31.62 9.15
CA GLY A 17 33.61 -32.98 9.68
C GLY A 17 34.63 -33.90 9.02
N LEU A 18 34.81 -33.80 7.70
CA LEU A 18 35.78 -34.61 6.96
C LEU A 18 37.23 -34.25 7.32
N THR A 19 37.53 -32.96 7.48
CA THR A 19 38.87 -32.51 7.91
C THR A 19 39.19 -32.92 9.35
N MET A 20 38.24 -32.77 10.27
CA MET A 20 38.38 -33.25 11.65
C MET A 20 38.59 -34.77 11.69
N GLY A 21 37.82 -35.53 10.92
CA GLY A 21 37.96 -36.99 10.82
C GLY A 21 39.34 -37.43 10.32
N LEU A 22 39.89 -36.74 9.31
CA LEU A 22 41.24 -37.00 8.80
C LEU A 22 42.32 -36.71 9.85
N LEU A 23 42.17 -35.64 10.64
CA LEU A 23 43.08 -35.32 11.74
C LEU A 23 43.06 -36.38 12.84
N VAL A 24 41.87 -36.88 13.21
CA VAL A 24 41.74 -37.96 14.20
C VAL A 24 42.41 -39.25 13.70
N LEU A 25 42.21 -39.61 12.43
CA LEU A 25 42.86 -40.77 11.81
C LEU A 25 44.40 -40.62 11.77
N LEU A 26 44.89 -39.43 11.41
CA LEU A 26 46.32 -39.10 11.44
C LEU A 26 46.90 -39.24 12.85
N MET A 27 46.20 -38.72 13.85
CA MET A 27 46.62 -38.80 15.26
C MET A 27 46.67 -40.26 15.73
N ALA A 28 45.65 -41.05 15.44
CA ALA A 28 45.61 -42.47 15.78
C ALA A 28 46.76 -43.26 15.10
N PHE A 29 47.01 -43.00 13.82
CA PHE A 29 48.12 -43.62 13.07
C PHE A 29 49.49 -43.21 13.64
N SER A 30 49.67 -41.94 14.00
CA SER A 30 50.91 -41.45 14.61
C SER A 30 51.17 -42.10 15.96
N LEU A 31 50.15 -42.23 16.82
CA LEU A 31 50.26 -42.90 18.12
C LEU A 31 50.65 -44.37 17.97
N GLN A 32 50.05 -45.08 17.00
CA GLN A 32 50.38 -46.48 16.73
C GLN A 32 51.84 -46.64 16.30
N ARG A 33 52.31 -45.84 15.33
CA ARG A 33 53.70 -45.89 14.87
C ARG A 33 54.71 -45.53 15.95
N MET A 34 54.37 -44.59 16.83
CA MET A 34 55.22 -44.21 17.96
C MET A 34 55.33 -45.34 19.01
N SER A 35 54.25 -46.10 19.22
CA SER A 35 54.28 -47.31 20.06
C SER A 35 55.20 -48.38 19.48
N ASP A 36 55.13 -48.62 18.17
CA ASP A 36 55.99 -49.62 17.50
C ASP A 36 57.47 -49.23 17.57
N PHE A 37 57.78 -47.95 17.35
CA PHE A 37 59.14 -47.42 17.48
C PHE A 37 59.69 -47.52 18.91
N ARG A 38 58.85 -47.25 19.92
CA ARG A 38 59.25 -47.39 21.33
C ARG A 38 59.69 -48.81 21.67
N ARG A 39 58.95 -49.84 21.20
CA ARG A 39 59.29 -51.26 21.43
C ARG A 39 60.67 -51.61 20.86
N LEU A 40 60.93 -51.25 19.61
CA LEU A 40 62.22 -51.48 18.95
C LEU A 40 63.40 -50.78 19.67
N LEU A 41 63.15 -49.61 20.26
CA LEU A 41 64.15 -48.87 21.02
C LEU A 41 64.44 -49.52 22.39
N GLU A 42 63.41 -50.02 23.06
CA GLU A 42 63.50 -50.76 24.33
C GLU A 42 64.30 -52.06 24.15
N ASP A 43 64.00 -52.85 23.11
CA ASP A 43 64.76 -54.07 22.78
C ASP A 43 66.25 -53.78 22.51
N THR A 44 66.54 -52.70 21.79
CA THR A 44 67.93 -52.35 21.45
C THR A 44 68.72 -51.88 22.68
N THR A 45 68.12 -51.03 23.52
CA THR A 45 68.88 -50.31 24.57
C THR A 45 68.79 -50.93 25.96
N GLU A 46 67.68 -51.56 26.31
CA GLU A 46 67.45 -52.13 27.63
C GLU A 46 67.67 -53.65 27.67
N ILE A 47 67.60 -54.31 26.51
CA ILE A 47 67.72 -55.77 26.40
C ILE A 47 69.09 -56.14 25.78
N ASN A 48 69.27 -55.99 24.47
CA ASN A 48 70.45 -56.48 23.75
C ASN A 48 71.75 -55.83 24.25
N ALA A 49 71.74 -54.51 24.52
CA ALA A 49 72.91 -53.83 25.06
C ALA A 49 73.28 -54.31 26.48
N VAL A 50 72.30 -54.77 27.26
CA VAL A 50 72.53 -55.34 28.59
C VAL A 50 73.07 -56.76 28.49
N GLU A 51 72.59 -57.56 27.54
CA GLU A 51 73.08 -58.93 27.26
C GLU A 51 74.55 -58.90 26.81
N ALA A 52 74.88 -58.05 25.82
CA ALA A 52 76.26 -57.80 25.39
C ALA A 52 77.18 -57.39 26.55
N LYS A 53 76.70 -56.51 27.44
CA LYS A 53 77.46 -56.05 28.62
C LYS A 53 77.67 -57.17 29.64
N LEU A 54 76.70 -58.07 29.82
CA LEU A 54 76.84 -59.23 30.71
C LEU A 54 77.80 -60.27 30.15
N ALA A 55 77.72 -60.56 28.85
CA ALA A 55 78.69 -61.42 28.16
C ALA A 55 80.13 -60.87 28.29
N ALA A 56 80.32 -59.55 28.09
CA ALA A 56 81.60 -58.89 28.29
C ALA A 56 82.08 -58.94 29.76
N LYS A 57 81.16 -58.84 30.74
CA LYS A 57 81.47 -59.01 32.18
C LYS A 57 81.94 -60.43 32.49
N MET A 58 81.34 -61.45 31.87
CA MET A 58 81.77 -62.84 31.99
C MET A 58 83.16 -63.05 31.37
N TYR A 59 83.41 -62.51 30.17
CA TYR A 59 84.71 -62.56 29.50
C TYR A 59 85.82 -61.91 30.34
N SER A 60 85.60 -60.68 30.79
CA SER A 60 86.57 -59.94 31.61
C SER A 60 86.84 -60.65 32.94
N SER A 61 85.83 -61.23 33.58
CA SER A 61 86.01 -62.00 34.82
C SER A 61 86.93 -63.21 34.62
N VAL A 62 86.76 -63.99 33.54
CA VAL A 62 87.67 -65.13 33.23
C VAL A 62 89.10 -64.63 32.99
N THR A 63 89.26 -63.48 32.35
CA THR A 63 90.56 -62.83 32.12
C THR A 63 91.22 -62.40 33.42
N GLU A 64 90.49 -61.73 34.29
CA GLU A 64 90.95 -61.28 35.60
C GLU A 64 91.35 -62.45 36.51
N ARG A 65 90.61 -63.56 36.46
CA ARG A 65 90.97 -64.81 37.16
C ARG A 65 92.26 -65.42 36.60
N ALA A 66 92.45 -65.40 35.28
CA ALA A 66 93.68 -65.86 34.65
C ALA A 66 94.91 -65.09 35.17
N LEU A 67 94.77 -63.76 35.23
CA LEU A 67 95.82 -62.86 35.73
C LEU A 67 96.09 -63.11 37.21
N ALA A 68 95.05 -63.25 38.03
CA ALA A 68 95.19 -63.53 39.45
C ALA A 68 95.90 -64.87 39.70
N TYR A 69 95.50 -65.95 39.00
CA TYR A 69 96.19 -67.24 39.10
C TYR A 69 97.65 -67.17 38.67
N ARG A 70 97.95 -66.42 37.61
CA ARG A 70 99.34 -66.17 37.19
C ARG A 70 100.13 -65.44 38.28
N ASN A 71 99.56 -64.40 38.88
CA ASN A 71 100.20 -63.63 39.93
C ASN A 71 100.48 -64.50 41.17
N ILE A 72 99.52 -65.33 41.60
CA ILE A 72 99.70 -66.20 42.78
C ILE A 72 100.92 -67.13 42.65
N VAL A 73 101.20 -67.64 41.45
CA VAL A 73 102.39 -68.49 41.23
C VAL A 73 103.68 -67.68 41.28
N LEU A 74 103.66 -66.41 40.89
CA LEU A 74 104.83 -65.54 40.81
C LEU A 74 105.17 -64.83 42.14
N LEU A 75 104.19 -64.65 43.02
CA LEU A 75 104.35 -63.94 44.30
C LEU A 75 104.93 -64.88 45.37
N GLU A 76 105.79 -64.34 46.23
CA GLU A 76 106.40 -65.11 47.33
C GLU A 76 105.67 -64.90 48.67
N GLN A 77 105.24 -63.66 48.96
CA GLN A 77 104.63 -63.29 50.24
C GLN A 77 103.22 -63.85 50.40
N HIS A 78 102.93 -64.38 51.60
CA HIS A 78 101.63 -65.00 51.90
C HIS A 78 100.48 -63.99 51.79
N ASP A 79 100.67 -62.76 52.28
CA ASP A 79 99.63 -61.74 52.31
C ASP A 79 99.22 -61.30 50.89
N GLU A 80 100.18 -61.17 49.98
CA GLU A 80 99.94 -60.82 48.57
C GLU A 80 99.22 -61.96 47.82
N ILE A 81 99.53 -63.22 48.15
CA ILE A 81 98.82 -64.39 47.60
C ILE A 81 97.37 -64.43 48.06
N GLN A 82 97.09 -64.09 49.32
CA GLN A 82 95.72 -64.03 49.84
C GLN A 82 94.87 -62.94 49.16
N ILE A 83 95.47 -61.81 48.80
CA ILE A 83 94.80 -60.76 48.03
C ILE A 83 94.38 -61.28 46.65
N GLU A 84 95.27 -61.97 45.94
CA GLU A 84 94.94 -62.51 44.62
C GLU A 84 93.96 -63.70 44.70
N LEU A 85 94.01 -64.53 45.74
CA LEU A 85 92.98 -65.54 46.01
C LEU A 85 91.60 -64.88 46.24
N SER A 86 91.56 -63.81 47.03
CA SER A 86 90.33 -63.03 47.24
C SER A 86 89.82 -62.39 45.93
N ARG A 87 90.73 -61.95 45.05
CA ARG A 87 90.38 -61.46 43.71
C ARG A 87 89.79 -62.57 42.84
N VAL A 88 90.34 -63.78 42.88
CA VAL A 88 89.76 -64.95 42.19
C VAL A 88 88.34 -65.21 42.66
N ASP A 89 88.12 -65.25 43.98
CA ASP A 89 86.79 -65.50 44.57
C ASP A 89 85.79 -64.40 44.20
N LYS A 90 86.22 -63.13 44.26
CA LYS A 90 85.41 -61.99 43.82
C LYS A 90 85.02 -62.10 42.34
N GLN A 91 85.98 -62.44 41.48
CA GLN A 91 85.72 -62.56 40.04
C GLN A 91 84.82 -63.77 39.73
N GLU A 92 85.01 -64.88 40.42
CA GLU A 92 84.13 -66.05 40.35
C GLU A 92 82.68 -65.70 40.73
N ALA A 93 82.47 -64.92 41.80
CA ALA A 93 81.16 -64.41 42.16
C ALA A 93 80.57 -63.47 41.10
N LEU A 94 81.38 -62.56 40.53
CA LEU A 94 80.94 -61.65 39.46
C LEU A 94 80.56 -62.40 38.17
N TYR A 95 81.30 -63.46 37.84
CA TYR A 95 80.98 -64.33 36.71
C TYR A 95 79.65 -65.05 36.95
N SER A 96 79.48 -65.69 38.11
CA SER A 96 78.25 -66.41 38.45
C SER A 96 77.03 -65.46 38.49
N GLU A 97 77.20 -64.25 39.00
CA GLU A 97 76.15 -63.23 38.97
C GLU A 97 75.77 -62.86 37.54
N ALA A 98 76.76 -62.60 36.68
CA ALA A 98 76.54 -62.25 35.28
C ALA A 98 75.89 -63.39 34.49
N ASP A 99 76.36 -64.62 34.68
CA ASP A 99 75.80 -65.84 34.08
C ASP A 99 74.33 -66.06 34.50
N ARG A 100 74.03 -65.93 35.80
CA ARG A 100 72.64 -66.07 36.27
C ARG A 100 71.74 -64.99 35.70
N LYS A 101 72.22 -63.75 35.63
CA LYS A 101 71.42 -62.63 35.10
C LYS A 101 71.18 -62.81 33.60
N LEU A 102 72.22 -63.16 32.85
CA LEU A 102 72.14 -63.43 31.42
C LEU A 102 71.23 -64.64 31.13
N GLY A 103 71.36 -65.72 31.90
CA GLY A 103 70.46 -66.88 31.80
C GLY A 103 69.00 -66.52 32.09
N ARG A 104 68.72 -65.72 33.12
CA ARG A 104 67.34 -65.24 33.37
C ARG A 104 66.79 -64.41 32.21
N MET A 105 67.62 -63.54 31.62
CA MET A 105 67.23 -62.78 30.45
C MET A 105 66.86 -63.73 29.30
N PHE A 106 67.73 -64.69 28.99
CA PHE A 106 67.48 -65.69 27.95
C PHE A 106 66.26 -66.60 28.18
N ASP A 107 65.89 -66.84 29.44
CA ASP A 107 64.73 -67.66 29.80
C ASP A 107 63.41 -66.87 29.78
N THR A 108 63.45 -65.56 30.05
CA THR A 108 62.26 -64.71 30.22
C THR A 108 61.93 -63.87 29.01
N LEU A 109 62.90 -63.60 28.15
CA LEU A 109 62.72 -62.76 26.99
C LEU A 109 62.20 -63.57 25.79
N PRO A 110 61.15 -63.08 25.11
CA PRO A 110 60.55 -63.79 23.98
C PRO A 110 61.45 -63.81 22.73
N ASP A 111 62.34 -62.83 22.60
CA ASP A 111 63.18 -62.65 21.41
C ASP A 111 64.57 -63.29 21.52
N THR A 112 64.82 -64.07 22.58
CA THR A 112 66.07 -64.83 22.72
C THR A 112 66.18 -65.91 21.65
N THR A 113 67.23 -65.82 20.87
CA THR A 113 67.58 -66.73 19.78
C THR A 113 68.02 -68.11 20.28
N ALA A 114 67.89 -69.12 19.42
CA ALA A 114 68.40 -70.46 19.72
C ALA A 114 69.93 -70.48 19.87
N GLU A 115 70.64 -69.56 19.21
CA GLU A 115 72.11 -69.49 19.21
C GLU A 115 72.64 -68.89 20.52
N GLU A 116 72.00 -67.87 21.09
CA GLU A 116 72.27 -67.34 22.45
C GLU A 116 72.19 -68.42 23.52
N LYS A 117 71.07 -69.18 23.52
CA LYS A 117 70.86 -70.29 24.47
C LYS A 117 71.92 -71.38 24.31
N THR A 118 72.27 -71.70 23.07
CA THR A 118 73.28 -72.72 22.76
C THR A 118 74.67 -72.28 23.22
N LEU A 119 75.07 -71.04 22.94
CA LEU A 119 76.37 -70.50 23.36
C LEU A 119 76.47 -70.40 24.87
N LEU A 120 75.43 -69.93 25.57
CA LEU A 120 75.43 -69.88 27.03
C LEU A 120 75.53 -71.27 27.66
N ALA A 121 74.83 -72.27 27.11
CA ALA A 121 74.92 -73.65 27.56
C ALA A 121 76.35 -74.22 27.38
N GLN A 122 76.98 -73.97 26.23
CA GLN A 122 78.38 -74.36 25.99
C GLN A 122 79.34 -73.64 26.94
N ILE A 123 79.13 -72.35 27.21
CA ILE A 123 79.93 -71.57 28.15
C ILE A 123 79.81 -72.14 29.57
N ARG A 124 78.59 -72.50 30.02
CA ARG A 124 78.35 -73.12 31.32
C ARG A 124 79.01 -74.48 31.44
N GLN A 125 78.88 -75.32 30.41
CA GLN A 125 79.56 -76.62 30.35
C GLN A 125 81.08 -76.45 30.45
N GLN A 126 81.64 -75.46 29.74
CA GLN A 126 83.07 -75.16 29.79
C GLN A 126 83.50 -74.61 31.16
N ALA A 127 82.65 -73.82 31.82
CA ALA A 127 82.88 -73.34 33.18
C ALA A 127 82.90 -74.49 34.22
N GLU A 128 82.00 -75.47 34.08
CA GLU A 128 81.99 -76.68 34.91
C GLU A 128 83.26 -77.51 34.70
N LEU A 129 83.73 -77.65 33.45
CA LEU A 129 85.00 -78.29 33.15
C LEU A 129 86.20 -77.55 33.75
N ALA A 130 86.13 -76.21 33.85
CA ALA A 130 87.18 -75.36 34.42
C ALA A 130 87.24 -75.42 35.96
N ALA A 131 86.10 -75.64 36.63
CA ALA A 131 85.98 -75.61 38.09
C ALA A 131 86.94 -76.56 38.86
N PRO A 132 87.11 -77.86 38.50
CA PRO A 132 87.99 -78.76 39.24
C PRO A 132 89.46 -78.34 39.15
N PHE A 133 89.90 -77.76 38.02
CA PHE A 133 91.26 -77.23 37.89
C PHE A 133 91.47 -76.03 38.80
N ALA A 134 90.51 -75.11 38.85
CA ALA A 134 90.54 -73.97 39.76
C ALA A 134 90.63 -74.41 41.24
N ALA A 135 89.79 -75.37 41.64
CA ALA A 135 89.81 -75.92 43.00
C ALA A 135 91.15 -76.61 43.33
N ARG A 136 91.68 -77.41 42.40
CA ARG A 136 92.97 -78.09 42.54
C ARG A 136 94.12 -77.08 42.67
N VAL A 137 94.09 -76.00 41.90
CA VAL A 137 95.08 -74.91 41.99
C VAL A 137 95.01 -74.23 43.36
N LYS A 138 93.81 -73.84 43.84
CA LYS A 138 93.63 -73.25 45.18
C LYS A 138 94.15 -74.19 46.29
N ALA A 139 93.87 -75.49 46.20
CA ALA A 139 94.33 -76.49 47.17
C ALA A 139 95.86 -76.66 47.17
N LEU A 140 96.49 -76.71 45.99
CA LEU A 140 97.95 -76.80 45.86
C LEU A 140 98.65 -75.55 46.41
N ILE A 141 98.08 -74.36 46.16
CA ILE A 141 98.58 -73.10 46.72
C ILE A 141 98.48 -73.09 48.25
N ALA A 142 97.34 -73.51 48.81
CA ALA A 142 97.13 -73.57 50.26
C ALA A 142 98.08 -74.58 50.94
N ALA A 143 98.42 -75.67 50.26
CA ALA A 143 99.39 -76.66 50.73
C ALA A 143 100.87 -76.28 50.48
N GLY A 144 101.15 -75.11 49.89
CA GLY A 144 102.51 -74.63 49.61
C GLY A 144 103.17 -75.24 48.36
N HIS A 145 102.46 -76.07 47.59
CA HIS A 145 102.96 -76.75 46.39
C HIS A 145 102.83 -75.87 45.12
N LYS A 146 103.50 -74.71 45.09
CA LYS A 146 103.40 -73.73 43.98
C LYS A 146 103.85 -74.26 42.62
N GLU A 147 104.91 -75.06 42.56
CA GLU A 147 105.40 -75.64 41.30
C GLU A 147 104.38 -76.60 40.67
N ASP A 148 103.64 -77.35 41.49
CA ASP A 148 102.60 -78.24 40.97
C ASP A 148 101.35 -77.44 40.57
N ALA A 149 101.02 -76.36 41.29
CA ALA A 149 99.99 -75.41 40.87
C ALA A 149 100.31 -74.77 39.52
N TYR A 150 101.59 -74.43 39.27
CA TYR A 150 102.05 -73.92 37.98
C TYR A 150 101.85 -74.93 36.84
N LYS A 151 102.22 -76.20 37.05
CA LYS A 151 102.03 -77.25 36.04
C LYS A 151 100.56 -77.43 35.68
N VAL A 152 99.68 -77.45 36.68
CA VAL A 152 98.23 -77.52 36.46
C VAL A 152 97.74 -76.31 35.68
N LEU A 153 98.14 -75.08 36.07
CA LEU A 153 97.73 -73.86 35.36
C LEU A 153 98.22 -73.82 33.90
N ARG A 154 99.49 -74.17 33.66
CA ARG A 154 100.13 -74.05 32.35
C ARG A 154 99.73 -75.15 31.37
N PHE A 155 99.72 -76.41 31.82
CA PHE A 155 99.59 -77.56 30.93
C PHE A 155 98.18 -78.17 30.93
N GLU A 156 97.46 -78.12 32.05
CA GLU A 156 96.13 -78.74 32.16
C GLU A 156 95.00 -77.70 31.99
N PHE A 157 95.08 -76.56 32.69
CA PHE A 157 94.01 -75.56 32.73
C PHE A 157 93.99 -74.64 31.52
N ARG A 158 95.15 -74.26 30.98
CA ARG A 158 95.26 -73.30 29.87
C ARG A 158 94.44 -73.69 28.62
N PRO A 159 94.41 -74.95 28.14
CA PRO A 159 93.55 -75.35 27.03
C PRO A 159 92.06 -75.17 27.34
N VAL A 160 91.63 -75.55 28.54
CA VAL A 160 90.24 -75.40 29.03
C VAL A 160 89.84 -73.93 29.10
N GLN A 161 90.74 -73.09 29.61
CA GLN A 161 90.55 -71.65 29.69
C GLN A 161 90.49 -70.97 28.31
N ARG A 162 91.31 -71.41 27.36
CA ARG A 162 91.27 -70.89 25.98
C ARG A 162 89.93 -71.17 25.31
N ALA A 163 89.44 -72.40 25.41
CA ALA A 163 88.12 -72.75 24.89
C ALA A 163 87.00 -71.93 25.57
N TRP A 164 87.16 -71.61 26.86
CA TRP A 164 86.22 -70.76 27.58
C TRP A 164 86.21 -69.32 27.06
N TRP A 165 87.38 -68.73 26.83
CA TRP A 165 87.49 -67.40 26.20
C TRP A 165 86.91 -67.38 24.79
N ASP A 166 87.19 -68.40 23.96
CA ASP A 166 86.66 -68.47 22.60
C ASP A 166 85.14 -68.52 22.58
N LEU A 167 84.52 -69.29 23.50
CA LEU A 167 83.07 -69.36 23.64
C LEU A 167 82.47 -68.03 24.13
N LEU A 168 83.07 -67.41 25.14
CA LEU A 168 82.65 -66.10 25.64
C LEU A 168 82.80 -65.00 24.57
N GLY A 169 83.88 -65.05 23.79
CA GLY A 169 84.11 -64.15 22.67
C GLY A 169 83.09 -64.33 21.54
N LYS A 170 82.70 -65.58 21.24
CA LYS A 170 81.61 -65.86 20.28
C LYS A 170 80.28 -65.31 20.75
N LEU A 171 79.92 -65.50 22.03
CA LEU A 171 78.69 -64.93 22.58
C LEU A 171 78.72 -63.40 22.50
N GLN A 172 79.80 -62.76 22.93
CA GLN A 172 79.92 -61.30 22.84
C GLN A 172 79.79 -60.77 21.40
N ALA A 173 80.43 -61.41 20.42
CA ALA A 173 80.34 -61.01 19.02
C ALA A 173 78.93 -61.23 18.44
N PHE A 174 78.22 -62.26 18.91
CA PHE A 174 76.85 -62.55 18.50
C PHE A 174 75.87 -61.51 19.05
N GLU A 175 76.01 -61.15 20.33
CA GLU A 175 75.24 -60.08 20.97
C GLU A 175 75.46 -58.71 20.31
N GLU A 176 76.70 -58.38 19.98
CA GLU A 176 77.04 -57.14 19.28
C GLU A 176 76.42 -57.08 17.88
N LYS A 177 76.44 -58.20 17.14
CA LYS A 177 75.79 -58.32 15.83
C LYS A 177 74.27 -58.12 15.92
N LEU A 178 73.60 -58.76 16.88
CA LEU A 178 72.15 -58.61 17.08
C LEU A 178 71.78 -57.16 17.44
N ASN A 179 72.58 -56.52 18.28
CA ASN A 179 72.40 -55.12 18.64
C ASN A 179 72.52 -54.18 17.42
N ASP A 180 73.50 -54.40 16.54
CA ASP A 180 73.67 -53.64 15.30
C ASP A 180 72.49 -53.84 14.32
N GLU A 181 72.04 -55.07 14.13
CA GLU A 181 70.90 -55.40 13.26
C GLU A 181 69.61 -54.75 13.76
N ASN A 182 69.34 -54.80 15.06
CA ASN A 182 68.16 -54.19 15.66
C ASN A 182 68.21 -52.66 15.64
N THR A 183 69.39 -52.07 15.85
CA THR A 183 69.61 -50.62 15.67
C THR A 183 69.31 -50.18 14.23
N ALA A 184 69.74 -50.95 13.23
CA ALA A 184 69.48 -50.66 11.82
C ALA A 184 67.97 -50.76 11.49
N LYS A 185 67.27 -51.79 11.99
CA LYS A 185 65.81 -51.94 11.85
C LYS A 185 65.05 -50.79 12.50
N ALA A 186 65.43 -50.39 13.71
CA ALA A 186 64.82 -49.26 14.42
C ALA A 186 64.96 -47.95 13.62
N LYS A 187 66.14 -47.70 13.03
CA LYS A 187 66.40 -46.52 12.19
C LYS A 187 65.57 -46.52 10.90
N SER A 188 65.45 -47.66 10.23
CA SER A 188 64.60 -47.79 9.02
C SER A 188 63.13 -47.58 9.35
N SER A 189 62.63 -48.25 10.40
CA SER A 189 61.24 -48.14 10.86
C SER A 189 60.85 -46.70 11.22
N TYR A 190 61.78 -45.94 11.82
CA TYR A 190 61.58 -44.52 12.09
C TYR A 190 61.43 -43.69 10.80
N ILE A 191 62.31 -43.90 9.81
CA ILE A 191 62.26 -43.17 8.54
C ILE A 191 60.97 -43.47 7.78
N ASP A 192 60.56 -44.74 7.73
CA ASP A 192 59.32 -45.16 7.09
C ASP A 192 58.08 -44.58 7.78
N SER A 193 58.06 -44.60 9.12
CA SER A 193 57.00 -44.01 9.92
C SER A 193 56.88 -42.50 9.69
N ARG A 194 58.02 -41.79 9.63
CA ARG A 194 58.08 -40.36 9.33
C ARG A 194 57.55 -40.06 7.93
N ASN A 195 57.97 -40.82 6.92
CA ASN A 195 57.56 -40.59 5.53
C ASN A 195 56.05 -40.83 5.34
N TRP A 196 55.48 -41.86 5.97
CA TRP A 196 54.03 -42.09 5.96
C TRP A 196 53.25 -40.96 6.65
N LEU A 197 53.76 -40.46 7.79
CA LEU A 197 53.14 -39.35 8.50
C LEU A 197 53.14 -38.08 7.63
N LEU A 198 54.25 -37.78 6.96
CA LEU A 198 54.33 -36.64 6.01
C LEU A 198 53.37 -36.81 4.83
N ALA A 199 53.32 -37.98 4.21
CA ALA A 199 52.46 -38.24 3.06
C ALA A 199 50.97 -38.08 3.40
N LEU A 200 50.52 -38.64 4.52
CA LEU A 200 49.13 -38.50 4.97
C LEU A 200 48.79 -37.07 5.39
N SER A 201 49.75 -36.33 5.97
CA SER A 201 49.56 -34.92 6.33
C SER A 201 49.37 -34.04 5.10
N VAL A 202 50.17 -34.24 4.05
CA VAL A 202 50.03 -33.53 2.77
C VAL A 202 48.68 -33.86 2.11
N LEU A 203 48.27 -35.13 2.12
CA LEU A 203 46.97 -35.54 1.58
C LEU A 203 45.80 -34.85 2.33
N ALA A 204 45.85 -34.79 3.66
CA ALA A 204 44.83 -34.12 4.46
C ALA A 204 44.73 -32.62 4.14
N LEU A 205 45.87 -31.94 3.92
CA LEU A 205 45.90 -30.53 3.50
C LEU A 205 45.26 -30.33 2.13
N LEU A 206 45.59 -31.17 1.14
CA LEU A 206 45.04 -31.07 -0.21
C LEU A 206 43.51 -31.26 -0.23
N VAL A 207 43.01 -32.24 0.53
CA VAL A 207 41.56 -32.48 0.65
C VAL A 207 40.86 -31.31 1.33
N SER A 208 41.48 -30.75 2.38
CA SER A 208 40.97 -29.55 3.08
C SER A 208 40.88 -28.33 2.15
N LEU A 209 41.92 -28.11 1.34
CA LEU A 209 41.97 -27.02 0.37
C LEU A 209 40.91 -27.21 -0.73
N ALA A 210 40.76 -28.42 -1.28
CA ALA A 210 39.75 -28.73 -2.28
C ALA A 210 38.33 -28.50 -1.75
N ALA A 211 38.04 -28.95 -0.52
CA ALA A 211 36.75 -28.72 0.12
C ALA A 211 36.48 -27.22 0.33
N SER A 212 37.48 -26.45 0.80
CA SER A 212 37.39 -25.00 0.98
C SER A 212 37.05 -24.26 -0.32
N VAL A 213 37.75 -24.57 -1.42
CA VAL A 213 37.51 -23.95 -2.73
C VAL A 213 36.12 -24.31 -3.28
N LEU A 214 35.68 -25.56 -3.14
CA LEU A 214 34.37 -25.99 -3.62
C LEU A 214 33.21 -25.35 -2.83
N ILE A 215 33.33 -25.26 -1.51
CA ILE A 215 32.33 -24.62 -0.65
C ILE A 215 32.26 -23.12 -0.96
N THR A 216 33.41 -22.44 -1.02
CA THR A 216 33.49 -21.00 -1.30
C THR A 216 32.90 -20.66 -2.67
N ARG A 217 33.28 -21.39 -3.72
CA ARG A 217 32.70 -21.21 -5.07
C ARG A 217 31.20 -21.51 -5.09
N GLY A 218 30.75 -22.55 -4.40
CA GLY A 218 29.34 -22.89 -4.29
C GLY A 218 28.51 -21.80 -3.61
N LEU A 219 29.05 -21.21 -2.52
CA LEU A 219 28.39 -20.14 -1.77
C LEU A 219 28.33 -18.84 -2.57
N LEU A 220 29.44 -18.41 -3.16
CA LEU A 220 29.50 -17.21 -4.01
C LEU A 220 28.56 -17.32 -5.21
N ARG A 221 28.45 -18.51 -5.82
CA ARG A 221 27.51 -18.71 -6.93
C ARG A 221 26.05 -18.60 -6.50
N LYS A 222 25.69 -19.13 -5.32
CA LYS A 222 24.31 -19.03 -4.76
C LYS A 222 23.96 -17.60 -4.34
N LEU A 223 24.89 -16.87 -3.75
CA LEU A 223 24.71 -15.46 -3.40
C LEU A 223 24.65 -14.58 -4.66
N GLY A 224 25.45 -14.91 -5.68
CA GLY A 224 25.58 -14.12 -6.91
C GLY A 224 26.58 -12.96 -6.79
N GLY A 225 27.20 -12.79 -5.62
CA GLY A 225 28.18 -11.76 -5.29
C GLY A 225 28.82 -12.03 -3.93
N GLU A 226 29.70 -11.13 -3.50
CA GLU A 226 30.31 -11.19 -2.17
C GLU A 226 29.27 -10.89 -1.07
N PRO A 227 29.34 -11.55 0.10
CA PRO A 227 28.38 -11.35 1.19
C PRO A 227 28.24 -9.89 1.64
N GLY A 228 29.36 -9.14 1.68
CA GLY A 228 29.35 -7.71 2.02
C GLY A 228 28.52 -6.89 1.03
N THR A 229 28.78 -7.03 -0.27
CA THR A 229 28.02 -6.34 -1.33
C THR A 229 26.54 -6.69 -1.30
N VAL A 230 26.18 -7.95 -1.03
CA VAL A 230 24.77 -8.37 -0.90
C VAL A 230 24.11 -7.65 0.29
N ALA A 231 24.78 -7.57 1.44
CA ALA A 231 24.28 -6.87 2.61
C ALA A 231 24.16 -5.35 2.37
N ASP A 232 25.14 -4.74 1.71
CA ASP A 232 25.14 -3.31 1.39
C ASP A 232 23.99 -2.95 0.44
N ILE A 233 23.74 -3.76 -0.60
CA ILE A 233 22.62 -3.56 -1.53
C ILE A 233 21.29 -3.71 -0.79
N ALA A 234 21.15 -4.73 0.07
CA ALA A 234 19.94 -4.90 0.87
C ALA A 234 19.70 -3.70 1.81
N SER A 235 20.76 -3.19 2.45
CA SER A 235 20.69 -2.00 3.29
C SER A 235 20.31 -0.75 2.50
N GLN A 236 20.82 -0.60 1.28
CA GLN A 236 20.46 0.51 0.39
C GLN A 236 18.98 0.45 -0.03
N ILE A 237 18.48 -0.74 -0.41
CA ILE A 237 17.06 -0.94 -0.74
C ILE A 237 16.18 -0.62 0.49
N ALA A 238 16.56 -1.11 1.67
CA ALA A 238 15.85 -0.84 2.92
C ALA A 238 15.84 0.66 3.29
N GLY A 239 16.93 1.38 2.97
CA GLY A 239 17.02 2.83 3.09
C GLY A 239 16.32 3.62 1.98
N GLY A 240 15.55 2.96 1.11
CA GLY A 240 14.80 3.60 0.03
C GLY A 240 15.61 3.88 -1.26
N ASN A 241 16.89 3.51 -1.33
CA ASN A 241 17.66 3.69 -2.57
C ASN A 241 17.35 2.58 -3.58
N LEU A 242 16.35 2.81 -4.43
CA LEU A 242 15.96 1.89 -5.51
C LEU A 242 16.73 2.17 -6.82
N ALA A 243 17.52 3.23 -6.87
CA ALA A 243 18.41 3.56 -7.98
C ALA A 243 19.72 2.77 -7.95
N VAL A 244 19.99 2.01 -6.88
CA VAL A 244 21.21 1.20 -6.76
C VAL A 244 21.32 0.19 -7.90
N ALA A 245 22.49 0.16 -8.54
CA ALA A 245 22.82 -0.83 -9.55
C ALA A 245 23.11 -2.17 -8.86
N ILE A 246 22.39 -3.21 -9.27
CA ILE A 246 22.53 -4.56 -8.72
C ILE A 246 23.24 -5.40 -9.78
N PRO A 247 24.58 -5.57 -9.69
CA PRO A 247 25.34 -6.34 -10.66
C PRO A 247 24.97 -7.81 -10.53
N THR A 248 24.26 -8.33 -11.52
CA THR A 248 23.84 -9.72 -11.59
C THR A 248 24.62 -10.47 -12.66
N ARG A 249 24.98 -11.72 -12.39
CA ARG A 249 25.63 -12.59 -13.38
C ARG A 249 24.58 -13.37 -14.18
N ASP A 250 24.60 -13.27 -15.51
CA ASP A 250 23.60 -13.93 -16.38
C ASP A 250 23.59 -15.47 -16.25
N ASP A 251 24.69 -16.05 -15.76
CA ASP A 251 24.87 -17.49 -15.56
C ASP A 251 24.07 -18.09 -14.38
N ASN A 252 23.43 -17.28 -13.53
CA ASN A 252 22.65 -17.77 -12.40
C ASN A 252 21.50 -16.85 -11.97
N GLN A 253 20.35 -17.01 -12.64
CA GLN A 253 19.10 -16.31 -12.30
C GLN A 253 18.46 -16.74 -10.97
N THR A 254 18.91 -17.85 -10.36
CA THR A 254 18.42 -18.31 -9.04
C THR A 254 19.22 -17.76 -7.87
N SER A 255 20.21 -16.89 -8.14
CA SER A 255 21.02 -16.26 -7.09
C SER A 255 20.21 -15.27 -6.26
N LEU A 256 20.64 -15.07 -5.01
CA LEU A 256 20.05 -14.06 -4.13
C LEU A 256 20.12 -12.66 -4.75
N MET A 257 21.23 -12.34 -5.42
CA MET A 257 21.39 -11.05 -6.11
C MET A 257 20.34 -10.82 -7.21
N HIS A 258 19.97 -11.86 -7.97
CA HIS A 258 18.88 -11.78 -8.94
C HIS A 258 17.51 -11.59 -8.27
N ALA A 259 17.25 -12.28 -7.16
CA ALA A 259 16.03 -12.09 -6.39
C ALA A 259 15.94 -10.65 -5.83
N MET A 260 17.04 -10.11 -5.32
CA MET A 260 17.14 -8.71 -4.86
C MET A 260 16.93 -7.73 -6.00
N LYS A 261 17.50 -7.99 -7.19
CA LYS A 261 17.28 -7.20 -8.41
C LYS A 261 15.79 -7.09 -8.74
N ARG A 262 15.09 -8.23 -8.80
CA ARG A 262 13.64 -8.28 -9.05
C ARG A 262 12.83 -7.57 -7.97
N MET A 263 13.17 -7.78 -6.70
CA MET A 263 12.49 -7.11 -5.59
C MET A 263 12.63 -5.58 -5.69
N ARG A 264 13.85 -5.09 -5.94
CA ARG A 264 14.13 -3.66 -6.14
C ARG A 264 13.42 -3.11 -7.37
N ASP A 265 13.37 -3.84 -8.48
CA ASP A 265 12.63 -3.42 -9.69
C ASP A 265 11.12 -3.32 -9.40
N SER A 266 10.53 -4.33 -8.76
CA SER A 266 9.11 -4.30 -8.39
C SER A 266 8.77 -3.18 -7.42
N LEU A 267 9.62 -2.93 -6.42
CA LEU A 267 9.45 -1.79 -5.51
C LEU A 267 9.56 -0.45 -6.26
N ALA A 268 10.47 -0.35 -7.23
CA ALA A 268 10.65 0.86 -8.03
C ALA A 268 9.41 1.13 -8.89
N THR A 269 8.86 0.10 -9.54
CA THR A 269 7.62 0.21 -10.31
C THR A 269 6.43 0.60 -9.43
N ILE A 270 6.29 0.01 -8.24
CA ILE A 270 5.22 0.37 -7.29
C ILE A 270 5.37 1.84 -6.87
N ALA A 271 6.57 2.27 -6.50
CA ALA A 271 6.82 3.66 -6.10
C ALA A 271 6.53 4.65 -7.25
N GLU A 272 6.94 4.34 -8.48
CA GLU A 272 6.64 5.14 -9.67
C GLU A 272 5.13 5.21 -9.97
N GLN A 273 4.43 4.08 -9.85
CA GLN A 273 2.98 4.02 -10.06
C GLN A 273 2.24 4.81 -8.99
N VAL A 274 2.60 4.68 -7.71
CA VAL A 274 1.99 5.47 -6.63
C VAL A 274 2.29 6.95 -6.81
N HIS A 275 3.52 7.33 -7.16
CA HIS A 275 3.85 8.73 -7.45
C HIS A 275 2.97 9.30 -8.57
N THR A 276 2.87 8.59 -9.70
CA THR A 276 2.05 9.01 -10.84
C THR A 276 0.57 9.09 -10.47
N SER A 277 0.02 8.07 -9.80
CA SER A 277 -1.38 8.08 -9.35
C SER A 277 -1.68 9.23 -8.38
N THR A 278 -0.73 9.55 -7.51
CA THR A 278 -0.90 10.63 -6.54
C THR A 278 -0.85 12.01 -7.20
N ASP A 279 0.01 12.19 -8.20
CA ASP A 279 0.05 13.41 -9.02
C ASP A 279 -1.25 13.62 -9.81
N THR A 280 -1.79 12.53 -10.40
CA THR A 280 -3.11 12.58 -11.05
C THR A 280 -4.24 12.89 -10.08
N LEU A 281 -4.18 12.37 -8.84
CA LEU A 281 -5.18 12.64 -7.81
C LEU A 281 -5.12 14.08 -7.31
N ALA A 282 -3.92 14.64 -7.17
CA ALA A 282 -3.72 16.05 -6.83
C ALA A 282 -4.32 16.97 -7.91
N THR A 283 -4.00 16.69 -9.18
CA THR A 283 -4.57 17.44 -10.33
C THR A 283 -6.09 17.34 -10.38
N ALA A 284 -6.65 16.13 -10.22
CA ALA A 284 -8.09 15.91 -10.21
C ALA A 284 -8.77 16.64 -9.03
N SER A 285 -8.14 16.66 -7.86
CA SER A 285 -8.67 17.39 -6.68
C SER A 285 -8.70 18.90 -6.91
N GLU A 286 -7.69 19.46 -7.59
CA GLU A 286 -7.66 20.88 -7.97
C GLU A 286 -8.73 21.22 -9.02
N GLN A 287 -8.96 20.33 -9.98
CA GLN A 287 -10.07 20.46 -10.94
C GLN A 287 -11.43 20.41 -10.24
N ILE A 288 -11.61 19.49 -9.28
CA ILE A 288 -12.83 19.43 -8.47
C ILE A 288 -13.01 20.74 -7.70
N ALA A 289 -11.97 21.23 -7.01
CA ALA A 289 -12.05 22.48 -6.26
C ALA A 289 -12.44 23.67 -7.15
N THR A 290 -11.85 23.76 -8.34
CA THR A 290 -12.20 24.80 -9.33
C THR A 290 -13.65 24.66 -9.81
N GLY A 291 -14.09 23.45 -10.15
CA GLY A 291 -15.47 23.20 -10.56
C GLY A 291 -16.48 23.48 -9.44
N ASN A 292 -16.10 23.23 -8.20
CA ASN A 292 -16.93 23.51 -7.03
C ASN A 292 -17.06 25.01 -6.75
N PHE A 293 -16.00 25.78 -7.02
CA PHE A 293 -16.05 27.24 -6.94
C PHE A 293 -16.99 27.83 -8.01
N ASP A 294 -16.96 27.30 -9.24
CA ASP A 294 -17.93 27.67 -10.29
C ASP A 294 -19.36 27.30 -9.88
N LEU A 295 -19.57 26.09 -9.35
CA LEU A 295 -20.88 25.66 -8.86
C LEU A 295 -21.38 26.53 -7.70
N SER A 296 -20.50 26.93 -6.78
CA SER A 296 -20.81 27.87 -5.70
C SER A 296 -21.31 29.20 -6.25
N THR A 297 -20.59 29.76 -7.23
CA THR A 297 -20.93 31.03 -7.87
C THR A 297 -22.30 30.95 -8.54
N ARG A 298 -22.56 29.88 -9.31
CA ARG A 298 -23.84 29.65 -9.97
C ARG A 298 -24.99 29.41 -8.98
N THR A 299 -24.71 28.76 -7.85
CA THR A 299 -25.70 28.56 -6.78
C THR A 299 -26.05 29.89 -6.11
N GLN A 300 -25.07 30.77 -5.92
CA GLN A 300 -25.29 32.14 -5.40
C GLN A 300 -26.12 32.99 -6.38
N GLU A 301 -25.80 32.93 -7.67
CA GLU A 301 -26.57 33.60 -8.73
C GLU A 301 -28.02 33.07 -8.79
N GLN A 302 -28.20 31.75 -8.67
CA GLN A 302 -29.51 31.12 -8.63
C GLN A 302 -30.32 31.55 -7.40
N ALA A 303 -29.68 31.66 -6.22
CA ALA A 303 -30.34 32.17 -5.02
C ALA A 303 -30.83 33.61 -5.23
N SER A 304 -29.98 34.48 -5.78
CA SER A 304 -30.37 35.86 -6.09
C SER A 304 -31.52 35.95 -7.11
N ALA A 305 -31.51 35.09 -8.13
CA ALA A 305 -32.58 35.03 -9.12
C ALA A 305 -33.90 34.51 -8.52
N LEU A 306 -33.83 33.58 -7.56
CA LEU A 306 -35.00 33.08 -6.84
C LEU A 306 -35.59 34.16 -5.92
N GLU A 307 -34.76 34.96 -5.24
CA GLU A 307 -35.21 36.11 -4.45
C GLU A 307 -35.96 37.14 -5.31
N GLU A 308 -35.42 37.50 -6.48
CA GLU A 308 -36.06 38.43 -7.42
C GLU A 308 -37.38 37.86 -7.98
N CYS A 309 -37.39 36.56 -8.28
CA CYS A 309 -38.59 35.87 -8.75
C CYS A 309 -39.67 35.80 -7.66
N ALA A 310 -39.28 35.52 -6.41
CA ALA A 310 -40.20 35.53 -5.28
C ALA A 310 -40.83 36.91 -5.05
N ALA A 311 -40.02 37.98 -5.08
CA ALA A 311 -40.50 39.35 -4.97
C ALA A 311 -41.46 39.72 -6.11
N SER A 312 -41.13 39.33 -7.35
CA SER A 312 -41.99 39.54 -8.52
C SER A 312 -43.32 38.78 -8.40
N MET A 313 -43.30 37.57 -7.82
CA MET A 313 -44.51 36.78 -7.57
C MET A 313 -45.38 37.38 -6.47
N GLU A 314 -44.80 37.97 -5.43
CA GLU A 314 -45.56 38.71 -4.42
C GLU A 314 -46.27 39.94 -5.03
N GLU A 315 -45.57 40.70 -5.89
CA GLU A 315 -46.15 41.84 -6.60
C GLU A 315 -47.26 41.41 -7.57
N LEU A 316 -47.06 40.33 -8.32
CA LEU A 316 -48.09 39.74 -9.19
C LEU A 316 -49.30 39.27 -8.39
N ASN A 317 -49.09 38.58 -7.26
CA ASN A 317 -50.17 38.14 -6.39
C ASN A 317 -50.99 39.33 -5.85
N ALA A 318 -50.31 40.39 -5.42
CA ALA A 318 -50.97 41.62 -4.98
C ALA A 318 -51.81 42.25 -6.11
N THR A 319 -51.28 42.31 -7.33
CA THR A 319 -51.97 42.87 -8.50
C THR A 319 -53.18 42.03 -8.91
N VAL A 320 -53.06 40.71 -8.90
CA VAL A 320 -54.17 39.77 -9.18
C VAL A 320 -55.26 39.91 -8.13
N LYS A 321 -54.91 40.01 -6.85
CA LYS A 321 -55.88 40.26 -5.77
C LYS A 321 -56.61 41.60 -5.95
N GLN A 322 -55.87 42.64 -6.32
CA GLN A 322 -56.46 43.95 -6.61
C GLN A 322 -57.40 43.89 -7.83
N ASN A 323 -57.05 43.15 -8.88
CA ASN A 323 -57.91 42.93 -10.04
C ASN A 323 -59.21 42.18 -9.67
N ALA A 324 -59.13 41.19 -8.77
CA ALA A 324 -60.31 40.48 -8.29
C ALA A 324 -61.28 41.42 -7.56
N ASP A 325 -60.74 42.30 -6.71
CA ASP A 325 -61.54 43.29 -5.98
C ASP A 325 -62.13 44.36 -6.92
N HIS A 326 -61.36 44.83 -7.91
CA HIS A 326 -61.85 45.74 -8.95
C HIS A 326 -62.96 45.11 -9.78
N ALA A 327 -62.83 43.83 -10.15
CA ALA A 327 -63.85 43.11 -10.88
C ALA A 327 -65.13 42.96 -10.03
N ARG A 328 -65.03 42.65 -8.73
CA ARG A 328 -66.19 42.63 -7.83
C ARG A 328 -66.89 43.99 -7.75
N HIS A 329 -66.12 45.07 -7.60
CA HIS A 329 -66.67 46.43 -7.60
C HIS A 329 -67.32 46.79 -8.93
N ALA A 330 -66.69 46.48 -10.07
CA ALA A 330 -67.25 46.71 -11.39
C ALA A 330 -68.57 45.94 -11.59
N ASN A 331 -68.66 44.70 -11.08
CA ASN A 331 -69.86 43.88 -11.13
C ASN A 331 -71.02 44.52 -10.33
N GLN A 332 -70.74 45.02 -9.13
CA GLN A 332 -71.72 45.74 -8.31
C GLN A 332 -72.18 47.05 -8.95
N LEU A 333 -71.25 47.80 -9.55
CA LEU A 333 -71.55 49.05 -10.24
C LEU A 333 -72.41 48.80 -11.48
N ALA A 334 -72.10 47.76 -12.25
CA ALA A 334 -72.90 47.34 -13.39
C ALA A 334 -74.31 46.92 -12.97
N ALA A 335 -74.46 46.14 -11.90
CA ALA A 335 -75.77 45.77 -11.36
C ALA A 335 -76.60 47.00 -10.95
N THR A 336 -75.97 47.97 -10.28
CA THR A 336 -76.61 49.23 -9.89
C THR A 336 -77.01 50.07 -11.11
N ALA A 337 -76.14 50.16 -12.13
CA ALA A 337 -76.43 50.86 -13.37
C ALA A 337 -77.59 50.22 -14.14
N ALA A 338 -77.66 48.88 -14.17
CA ALA A 338 -78.76 48.14 -14.77
C ALA A 338 -80.10 48.48 -14.07
N GLU A 339 -80.12 48.49 -12.73
CA GLU A 339 -81.30 48.86 -11.95
C GLU A 339 -81.79 50.29 -12.28
N VAL A 340 -80.86 51.25 -12.33
CA VAL A 340 -81.16 52.65 -12.69
C VAL A 340 -81.71 52.74 -14.12
N ALA A 341 -81.11 52.05 -15.08
CA ALA A 341 -81.57 52.04 -16.46
C ALA A 341 -82.95 51.38 -16.60
N THR A 342 -83.22 50.28 -15.88
CA THR A 342 -84.55 49.66 -15.82
C THR A 342 -85.59 50.61 -15.23
N ARG A 343 -85.27 51.31 -14.13
CA ARG A 343 -86.14 52.36 -13.58
C ARG A 343 -86.35 53.52 -14.55
N GLY A 344 -85.33 53.92 -15.29
CA GLY A 344 -85.43 54.92 -16.36
C GLY A 344 -86.42 54.48 -17.44
N GLY A 345 -86.29 53.24 -17.91
CA GLY A 345 -87.22 52.64 -18.87
C GLY A 345 -88.67 52.62 -18.38
N THR A 346 -88.92 52.28 -17.11
CA THR A 346 -90.31 52.29 -16.57
C THR A 346 -90.89 53.70 -16.48
N VAL A 347 -90.08 54.71 -16.16
CA VAL A 347 -90.53 56.11 -16.17
C VAL A 347 -90.84 56.56 -17.59
N VAL A 348 -89.99 56.24 -18.57
CA VAL A 348 -90.21 56.57 -19.98
C VAL A 348 -91.48 55.89 -20.51
N ALA A 349 -91.72 54.62 -20.18
CA ALA A 349 -92.95 53.92 -20.55
C ALA A 349 -94.21 54.62 -20.02
N ARG A 350 -94.18 55.09 -18.75
CA ARG A 350 -95.29 55.88 -18.19
C ARG A 350 -95.50 57.21 -18.91
N VAL A 351 -94.44 57.84 -19.41
CA VAL A 351 -94.55 59.08 -20.21
C VAL A 351 -95.21 58.79 -21.55
N VAL A 352 -94.85 57.69 -22.23
CA VAL A 352 -95.53 57.26 -23.47
C VAL A 352 -97.03 57.05 -23.24
N ASP A 353 -97.39 56.31 -22.18
CA ASP A 353 -98.81 56.09 -21.81
C ASP A 353 -99.55 57.43 -21.60
N THR A 354 -98.90 58.38 -20.93
CA THR A 354 -99.47 59.71 -20.68
C THR A 354 -99.63 60.51 -21.96
N MET A 355 -98.65 60.47 -22.87
CA MET A 355 -98.73 61.12 -24.18
C MET A 355 -99.85 60.52 -25.04
N GLY A 356 -100.02 59.19 -24.99
CA GLY A 356 -101.15 58.50 -25.63
C GLY A 356 -102.51 58.98 -25.11
N ALA A 357 -102.66 59.10 -23.78
CA ALA A 357 -103.88 59.62 -23.17
C ALA A 357 -104.15 61.10 -23.52
N ILE A 358 -103.10 61.93 -23.61
CA ILE A 358 -103.22 63.33 -24.06
C ILE A 358 -103.64 63.39 -25.53
N SER A 359 -103.05 62.58 -26.40
CA SER A 359 -103.40 62.50 -27.83
C SER A 359 -104.86 62.08 -28.03
N GLU A 360 -105.32 61.08 -27.26
CA GLU A 360 -106.74 60.67 -27.25
C GLU A 360 -107.66 61.80 -26.76
N SER A 361 -107.28 62.51 -25.69
CA SER A 361 -108.02 63.65 -25.17
C SER A 361 -108.12 64.79 -26.20
N ALA A 362 -107.01 65.12 -26.87
CA ALA A 362 -106.96 66.13 -27.92
C ALA A 362 -107.88 65.76 -29.10
N ARG A 363 -107.93 64.48 -29.49
CA ARG A 363 -108.86 63.98 -30.53
C ARG A 363 -110.32 64.19 -30.12
N LYS A 364 -110.69 63.82 -28.89
CA LYS A 364 -112.05 64.05 -28.35
C LYS A 364 -112.42 65.53 -28.34
N VAL A 365 -111.49 66.41 -27.94
CA VAL A 365 -111.72 67.87 -27.98
C VAL A 365 -111.93 68.34 -29.42
N SER A 366 -111.11 67.88 -30.38
CA SER A 366 -111.25 68.22 -31.81
C SER A 366 -112.62 67.80 -32.37
N GLU A 367 -113.12 66.62 -31.99
CA GLU A 367 -114.47 66.16 -32.33
C GLU A 367 -115.56 67.07 -31.75
N ILE A 368 -115.48 67.41 -30.46
CA ILE A 368 -116.43 68.33 -29.79
C ILE A 368 -116.44 69.70 -30.48
N ILE A 369 -115.27 70.24 -30.81
CA ILE A 369 -115.16 71.52 -31.52
C ILE A 369 -115.75 71.42 -32.94
N GLY A 370 -115.63 70.26 -33.60
CA GLY A 370 -116.32 69.99 -34.86
C GLY A 370 -117.85 70.02 -34.74
N VAL A 371 -118.40 69.51 -33.62
CA VAL A 371 -119.83 69.62 -33.32
C VAL A 371 -120.22 71.08 -33.05
N ILE A 372 -119.41 71.84 -32.30
CA ILE A 372 -119.65 73.26 -32.03
C ILE A 372 -119.65 74.09 -33.32
N ASP A 373 -118.71 73.85 -34.24
CA ASP A 373 -118.68 74.49 -35.56
C ASP A 373 -119.93 74.14 -36.39
N SER A 374 -120.36 72.88 -36.34
CA SER A 374 -121.61 72.44 -36.98
C SER A 374 -122.85 73.13 -36.39
N ILE A 375 -122.92 73.30 -35.06
CA ILE A 375 -123.98 74.03 -34.36
C ILE A 375 -123.95 75.53 -34.73
N ALA A 376 -122.77 76.13 -34.78
CA ALA A 376 -122.60 77.53 -35.19
C ALA A 376 -123.06 77.73 -36.65
N PHE A 377 -122.73 76.80 -37.55
CA PHE A 377 -123.21 76.80 -38.92
C PHE A 377 -124.74 76.68 -39.00
N GLN A 378 -125.33 75.71 -38.30
CA GLN A 378 -126.79 75.55 -38.23
C GLN A 378 -127.46 76.82 -37.69
N THR A 379 -126.91 77.42 -36.63
CA THR A 379 -127.42 78.65 -36.01
C THR A 379 -127.32 79.84 -36.96
N ASN A 380 -126.24 79.94 -37.75
CA ASN A 380 -126.09 80.95 -38.80
C ASN A 380 -127.13 80.79 -39.92
N ILE A 381 -127.49 79.55 -40.31
CA ILE A 381 -128.56 79.28 -41.29
C ILE A 381 -129.94 79.59 -40.70
N LEU A 382 -130.22 79.19 -39.45
CA LEU A 382 -131.46 79.51 -38.73
C LEU A 382 -131.66 81.03 -38.59
N ALA A 383 -130.60 81.75 -38.23
CA ALA A 383 -130.61 83.20 -38.10
C ALA A 383 -130.81 83.91 -39.45
N LEU A 384 -130.21 83.39 -40.53
CA LEU A 384 -130.46 83.86 -41.90
C LEU A 384 -131.93 83.66 -42.29
N ASN A 385 -132.50 82.48 -42.04
CA ASN A 385 -133.90 82.19 -42.32
C ASN A 385 -134.84 83.10 -41.51
N ALA A 386 -134.52 83.34 -40.23
CA ALA A 386 -135.27 84.28 -39.38
C ALA A 386 -135.16 85.73 -39.87
N ALA A 387 -133.99 86.18 -40.34
CA ALA A 387 -133.82 87.51 -40.91
C ALA A 387 -134.62 87.68 -42.21
N VAL A 388 -134.69 86.64 -43.05
CA VAL A 388 -135.51 86.63 -44.28
C VAL A 388 -137.00 86.71 -43.95
N GLU A 389 -137.48 85.93 -42.98
CA GLU A 389 -138.91 85.95 -42.59
C GLU A 389 -139.29 87.27 -41.87
N ALA A 390 -138.36 87.85 -41.10
CA ALA A 390 -138.53 89.18 -40.50
C ALA A 390 -138.60 90.29 -41.55
N ALA A 391 -137.81 90.21 -42.63
CA ALA A 391 -137.91 91.12 -43.78
C ALA A 391 -139.25 90.97 -44.53
N ARG A 392 -139.79 89.75 -44.56
CA ARG A 392 -141.10 89.43 -45.17
C ARG A 392 -142.29 90.02 -44.40
N ALA A 393 -142.16 90.20 -43.08
CA ALA A 393 -143.18 90.79 -42.20
C ALA A 393 -143.21 92.34 -42.19
N GLY A 394 -142.34 93.02 -42.96
CA GLY A 394 -142.34 94.49 -43.10
C GLY A 394 -142.01 95.23 -41.79
N GLU A 395 -142.68 96.35 -41.52
CA GLU A 395 -142.41 97.20 -40.33
C GLU A 395 -142.63 96.47 -38.99
N GLN A 396 -143.49 95.44 -38.93
CA GLN A 396 -143.73 94.66 -37.70
C GLN A 396 -142.58 93.70 -37.36
N GLY A 397 -141.72 93.37 -38.33
CA GLY A 397 -140.59 92.44 -38.18
C GLY A 397 -139.26 93.10 -37.79
N ARG A 398 -139.20 94.44 -37.71
CA ARG A 398 -137.93 95.19 -37.53
C ARG A 398 -137.14 94.79 -36.28
N GLY A 399 -137.81 94.59 -35.15
CA GLY A 399 -137.15 94.12 -33.92
C GLY A 399 -136.58 92.71 -34.04
N PHE A 400 -137.32 91.81 -34.72
CA PHE A 400 -136.86 90.45 -35.00
C PHE A 400 -135.69 90.41 -35.99
N ALA A 401 -135.66 91.29 -36.99
CA ALA A 401 -134.56 91.37 -37.95
C ALA A 401 -133.23 91.77 -37.28
N VAL A 402 -133.26 92.70 -36.30
CA VAL A 402 -132.07 93.08 -35.53
C VAL A 402 -131.56 91.93 -34.68
N VAL A 403 -132.46 91.23 -33.96
CA VAL A 403 -132.09 90.05 -33.17
C VAL A 403 -131.53 88.94 -34.07
N ALA A 404 -132.14 88.69 -35.23
CA ALA A 404 -131.65 87.69 -36.19
C ALA A 404 -130.25 88.05 -36.73
N SER A 405 -129.97 89.33 -37.00
CA SER A 405 -128.63 89.78 -37.40
C SER A 405 -127.60 89.62 -36.28
N GLU A 406 -127.98 89.90 -35.03
CA GLU A 406 -127.09 89.75 -33.87
C GLU A 406 -126.78 88.26 -33.59
N VAL A 407 -127.79 87.39 -33.65
CA VAL A 407 -127.62 85.93 -33.54
C VAL A 407 -126.73 85.41 -34.67
N ARG A 408 -126.88 85.93 -35.89
CA ARG A 408 -126.03 85.57 -37.03
C ARG A 408 -124.58 86.01 -36.81
N GLY A 409 -124.36 87.24 -36.34
CA GLY A 409 -123.04 87.76 -35.99
C GLY A 409 -122.37 86.94 -34.90
N LEU A 410 -123.13 86.53 -33.86
CA LEU A 410 -122.64 85.64 -32.81
C LEU A 410 -122.28 84.26 -33.36
N ALA A 411 -123.12 83.67 -34.21
CA ALA A 411 -122.86 82.37 -34.84
C ALA A 411 -121.60 82.39 -35.72
N GLN A 412 -121.38 83.45 -36.50
CA GLN A 412 -120.14 83.62 -37.28
C GLN A 412 -118.90 83.77 -36.39
N ARG A 413 -119.01 84.51 -35.28
CA ARG A 413 -117.92 84.63 -34.28
C ARG A 413 -117.64 83.29 -33.59
N SER A 414 -118.67 82.51 -33.26
CA SER A 414 -118.53 81.16 -32.69
C SER A 414 -117.87 80.20 -33.67
N ALA A 415 -118.23 80.23 -34.96
CA ALA A 415 -117.58 79.41 -36.00
C ALA A 415 -116.10 79.79 -36.19
N ALA A 416 -115.78 81.09 -36.21
CA ALA A 416 -114.40 81.56 -36.29
C ALA A 416 -113.56 81.10 -35.08
N ALA A 417 -114.10 81.26 -33.86
CA ALA A 417 -113.45 80.81 -32.64
C ALA A 417 -113.30 79.28 -32.59
N ALA A 418 -114.32 78.52 -33.02
CA ALA A 418 -114.24 77.06 -33.11
C ALA A 418 -113.14 76.62 -34.10
N LYS A 419 -113.02 77.29 -35.25
CA LYS A 419 -111.95 77.01 -36.23
C LYS A 419 -110.56 77.32 -35.68
N GLU A 420 -110.41 78.42 -34.94
CA GLU A 420 -109.14 78.78 -34.28
C GLU A 420 -108.74 77.77 -33.20
N ILE A 421 -109.68 77.36 -32.33
CA ILE A 421 -109.46 76.30 -31.34
C ILE A 421 -109.10 74.99 -32.02
N LYS A 422 -109.79 74.63 -33.11
CA LYS A 422 -109.50 73.40 -33.87
C LYS A 422 -108.06 73.39 -34.42
N LEU A 423 -107.58 74.53 -34.92
CA LEU A 423 -106.20 74.67 -35.38
C LEU A 423 -105.21 74.49 -34.22
N LEU A 424 -105.43 75.14 -33.07
CA LEU A 424 -104.58 75.00 -31.89
C LEU A 424 -104.55 73.56 -31.33
N ILE A 425 -105.70 72.88 -31.33
CA ILE A 425 -105.79 71.47 -30.88
C ILE A 425 -105.07 70.55 -31.85
N ASN A 426 -105.20 70.74 -33.17
CA ASN A 426 -104.46 69.96 -34.15
C ASN A 426 -102.96 70.19 -34.04
N ASP A 427 -102.51 71.43 -33.83
CA ASP A 427 -101.10 71.75 -33.63
C ASP A 427 -100.55 71.11 -32.34
N SER A 428 -101.32 71.18 -31.24
CA SER A 428 -100.99 70.50 -29.98
C SER A 428 -100.93 68.98 -30.15
N ALA A 429 -101.84 68.37 -30.92
CA ALA A 429 -101.81 66.94 -31.23
C ALA A 429 -100.56 66.55 -32.02
N ASN A 430 -100.17 67.33 -33.03
CA ASN A 430 -98.93 67.12 -33.77
C ASN A 430 -97.69 67.20 -32.86
N HIS A 431 -97.66 68.15 -31.92
CA HIS A 431 -96.58 68.26 -30.93
C HIS A 431 -96.52 67.07 -29.97
N VAL A 432 -97.68 66.56 -29.54
CA VAL A 432 -97.77 65.36 -28.69
C VAL A 432 -97.34 64.11 -29.45
N ASP A 433 -97.71 63.94 -30.71
CA ASP A 433 -97.28 62.80 -31.54
C ASP A 433 -95.75 62.83 -31.80
N ALA A 434 -95.19 64.00 -32.08
CA ALA A 434 -93.74 64.17 -32.19
C ALA A 434 -93.03 63.87 -30.86
N GLY A 435 -93.59 64.34 -29.74
CA GLY A 435 -93.11 64.03 -28.39
C GLY A 435 -93.18 62.54 -28.07
N SER A 436 -94.28 61.87 -28.42
CA SER A 436 -94.47 60.43 -28.23
C SER A 436 -93.40 59.63 -28.98
N THR A 437 -93.10 60.01 -30.23
CA THR A 437 -92.06 59.35 -31.04
C THR A 437 -90.68 59.48 -30.40
N LEU A 438 -90.33 60.68 -29.90
CA LEU A 438 -89.03 60.91 -29.23
C LEU A 438 -88.91 60.12 -27.93
N VAL A 439 -89.99 60.03 -27.14
CA VAL A 439 -90.02 59.27 -25.88
C VAL A 439 -89.97 57.77 -26.15
N GLU A 440 -90.62 57.27 -27.20
CA GLU A 440 -90.52 55.88 -27.63
C GLU A 440 -89.08 55.52 -28.04
N GLN A 441 -88.41 56.38 -28.81
CA GLN A 441 -86.97 56.23 -29.12
C GLN A 441 -86.08 56.28 -27.87
N ALA A 442 -86.40 57.13 -26.90
CA ALA A 442 -85.70 57.13 -25.61
C ALA A 442 -85.91 55.80 -24.86
N GLY A 443 -87.11 55.22 -24.96
CA GLY A 443 -87.46 53.92 -24.36
C GLY A 443 -86.66 52.76 -24.96
N THR A 444 -86.58 52.69 -26.28
CA THR A 444 -85.75 51.67 -26.97
C THR A 444 -84.27 51.84 -26.64
N THR A 445 -83.78 53.09 -26.59
CA THR A 445 -82.38 53.38 -26.19
C THR A 445 -82.09 52.91 -24.76
N MET A 446 -83.04 53.07 -23.83
CA MET A 446 -82.88 52.54 -22.46
C MET A 446 -82.80 51.02 -22.42
N GLN A 447 -83.57 50.32 -23.27
CA GLN A 447 -83.50 48.86 -23.39
C GLN A 447 -82.14 48.39 -23.94
N ASP A 448 -81.59 49.11 -24.92
CA ASP A 448 -80.25 48.84 -25.46
C ASP A 448 -79.14 49.08 -24.42
N VAL A 449 -79.30 50.10 -23.57
CA VAL A 449 -78.40 50.37 -22.44
C VAL A 449 -78.43 49.21 -21.44
N VAL A 450 -79.61 48.74 -21.04
CA VAL A 450 -79.75 47.57 -20.12
C VAL A 450 -79.06 46.35 -20.72
N THR A 451 -79.30 46.06 -22.00
CA THR A 451 -78.66 44.94 -22.71
C THR A 451 -77.13 45.07 -22.74
N SER A 452 -76.62 46.27 -22.97
CA SER A 452 -75.17 46.54 -22.97
C SER A 452 -74.55 46.36 -21.59
N ILE A 453 -75.25 46.79 -20.52
CA ILE A 453 -74.79 46.60 -19.14
C ILE A 453 -74.74 45.11 -18.77
N HIS A 454 -75.71 44.31 -19.23
CA HIS A 454 -75.64 42.85 -19.05
C HIS A 454 -74.42 42.23 -19.73
N ARG A 455 -74.05 42.68 -20.93
CA ARG A 455 -72.81 42.23 -21.60
C ARG A 455 -71.57 42.61 -20.80
N VAL A 456 -71.51 43.82 -20.25
CA VAL A 456 -70.41 44.23 -19.35
C VAL A 456 -70.34 43.34 -18.12
N THR A 457 -71.48 43.04 -17.50
CA THR A 457 -71.58 42.16 -16.32
C THR A 457 -71.05 40.75 -16.63
N ALA A 458 -71.37 40.21 -17.81
CA ALA A 458 -70.85 38.91 -18.25
C ALA A 458 -69.32 38.92 -18.39
N ILE A 459 -68.75 39.95 -19.03
CA ILE A 459 -67.28 40.10 -19.17
C ILE A 459 -66.60 40.20 -17.80
N VAL A 460 -67.18 40.98 -16.88
CA VAL A 460 -66.63 41.12 -15.53
C VAL A 460 -66.66 39.80 -14.77
N THR A 461 -67.70 38.98 -14.99
CA THR A 461 -67.79 37.63 -14.40
C THR A 461 -66.72 36.70 -14.96
N GLU A 462 -66.46 36.74 -16.26
CA GLU A 462 -65.34 36.00 -16.87
C GLU A 462 -63.98 36.46 -16.34
N ILE A 463 -63.78 37.78 -16.16
CA ILE A 463 -62.55 38.33 -15.56
C ILE A 463 -62.38 37.80 -14.13
N MET A 464 -63.43 37.78 -13.31
CA MET A 464 -63.34 37.21 -11.95
C MET A 464 -62.91 35.73 -11.99
N GLY A 465 -63.48 34.93 -12.88
CA GLY A 465 -63.11 33.52 -13.04
C GLY A 465 -61.65 33.35 -13.46
N ALA A 466 -61.19 34.10 -14.46
CA ALA A 466 -59.80 34.08 -14.90
C ALA A 466 -58.83 34.56 -13.81
N THR A 467 -59.24 35.54 -12.99
CA THR A 467 -58.42 36.06 -11.90
C THR A 467 -58.28 35.04 -10.77
N ASP A 468 -59.32 34.25 -10.48
CA ASP A 468 -59.27 33.17 -9.49
C ASP A 468 -58.34 32.03 -9.95
N GLU A 469 -58.38 31.68 -11.24
CA GLU A 469 -57.46 30.71 -11.84
C GLU A 469 -56.00 31.21 -11.82
N GLN A 470 -55.77 32.50 -12.11
CA GLN A 470 -54.45 33.12 -11.99
C GLN A 470 -53.92 33.08 -10.55
N ALA A 471 -54.76 33.38 -9.54
CA ALA A 471 -54.37 33.31 -8.14
C ALA A 471 -53.94 31.89 -7.73
N SER A 472 -54.69 30.88 -8.17
CA SER A 472 -54.33 29.46 -7.96
C SER A 472 -53.02 29.09 -8.66
N GLY A 473 -52.82 29.55 -9.90
CA GLY A 473 -51.56 29.34 -10.64
C GLY A 473 -50.36 29.99 -9.97
N ILE A 474 -50.51 31.20 -9.41
CA ILE A 474 -49.47 31.89 -8.66
C ILE A 474 -49.12 31.11 -7.38
N ASP A 475 -50.08 30.56 -6.64
CA ASP A 475 -49.81 29.74 -5.46
C ASP A 475 -48.98 28.49 -5.81
N GLN A 476 -49.27 27.84 -6.94
CA GLN A 476 -48.48 26.71 -7.43
C GLN A 476 -47.04 27.12 -7.77
N ILE A 477 -46.85 28.25 -8.45
CA ILE A 477 -45.51 28.76 -8.78
C ILE A 477 -44.75 29.12 -7.50
N HIS A 478 -45.42 29.74 -6.52
CA HIS A 478 -44.81 30.08 -5.23
C HIS A 478 -44.29 28.84 -4.49
N ARG A 479 -45.06 27.74 -4.48
CA ARG A 479 -44.59 26.46 -3.92
C ARG A 479 -43.37 25.91 -4.68
N ALA A 480 -43.37 26.02 -6.01
CA ALA A 480 -42.24 25.58 -6.82
C ALA A 480 -40.96 26.40 -6.55
N ILE A 481 -41.09 27.73 -6.36
CA ILE A 481 -39.98 28.61 -5.97
C ILE A 481 -39.44 28.21 -4.59
N THR A 482 -40.33 27.94 -3.62
CA THR A 482 -39.92 27.49 -2.28
C THR A 482 -39.13 26.18 -2.34
N GLN A 483 -39.56 25.23 -3.16
CA GLN A 483 -38.84 23.97 -3.36
C GLN A 483 -37.49 24.19 -4.08
N MET A 484 -37.44 25.09 -5.05
CA MET A 484 -36.17 25.45 -5.70
C MET A 484 -35.20 26.10 -4.72
N ASP A 485 -35.67 26.92 -3.80
CA ASP A 485 -34.84 27.51 -2.73
C ASP A 485 -34.26 26.43 -1.81
N GLU A 486 -35.07 25.46 -1.38
CA GLU A 486 -34.59 24.33 -0.57
C GLU A 486 -33.47 23.54 -1.29
N VAL A 487 -33.65 23.27 -2.58
CA VAL A 487 -32.62 22.60 -3.41
C VAL A 487 -31.38 23.48 -3.59
N THR A 488 -31.55 24.80 -3.77
CA THR A 488 -30.43 25.76 -3.86
C THR A 488 -29.62 25.77 -2.55
N GLN A 489 -30.28 25.77 -1.39
CA GLN A 489 -29.60 25.68 -0.09
C GLN A 489 -28.88 24.34 0.09
N GLN A 490 -29.52 23.23 -0.32
CA GLN A 490 -28.88 21.92 -0.29
C GLN A 490 -27.66 21.85 -1.22
N ASN A 491 -27.73 22.46 -2.40
CA ASN A 491 -26.59 22.58 -3.31
C ASN A 491 -25.45 23.38 -2.68
N ALA A 492 -25.75 24.48 -1.98
CA ALA A 492 -24.74 25.25 -1.26
C ALA A 492 -24.02 24.40 -0.20
N ALA A 493 -24.77 23.62 0.59
CA ALA A 493 -24.20 22.70 1.56
C ALA A 493 -23.34 21.60 0.91
N LEU A 494 -23.82 20.99 -0.18
CA LEU A 494 -23.08 19.98 -0.94
C LEU A 494 -21.79 20.55 -1.55
N VAL A 495 -21.82 21.80 -1.99
CA VAL A 495 -20.63 22.50 -2.48
C VAL A 495 -19.62 22.68 -1.34
N GLU A 496 -20.03 23.09 -0.14
CA GLU A 496 -19.10 23.17 1.00
C GLU A 496 -18.50 21.80 1.36
N GLU A 497 -19.32 20.76 1.42
CA GLU A 497 -18.86 19.39 1.70
C GLU A 497 -17.89 18.87 0.63
N ALA A 498 -18.20 19.09 -0.65
CA ALA A 498 -17.34 18.67 -1.76
C ALA A 498 -16.02 19.47 -1.79
N ALA A 499 -16.02 20.73 -1.36
CA ALA A 499 -14.81 21.55 -1.27
C ALA A 499 -13.90 21.02 -0.16
N ALA A 500 -14.47 20.70 1.01
CA ALA A 500 -13.74 20.08 2.12
C ALA A 500 -13.18 18.70 1.73
N ALA A 501 -13.95 17.89 1.00
CA ALA A 501 -13.50 16.58 0.51
C ALA A 501 -12.35 16.72 -0.51
N ALA A 502 -12.44 17.66 -1.45
CA ALA A 502 -11.39 17.94 -2.43
C ALA A 502 -10.09 18.39 -1.74
N GLU A 503 -10.17 19.27 -0.75
CA GLU A 503 -9.00 19.71 0.02
C GLU A 503 -8.38 18.57 0.83
N SER A 504 -9.18 17.73 1.47
CA SER A 504 -8.71 16.53 2.16
C SER A 504 -8.01 15.55 1.21
N MET A 505 -8.56 15.33 0.00
CA MET A 505 -7.90 14.50 -1.02
C MET A 505 -6.56 15.09 -1.46
N ARG A 506 -6.47 16.42 -1.61
CA ARG A 506 -5.23 17.13 -1.93
C ARG A 506 -4.18 16.96 -0.83
N GLU A 507 -4.57 17.12 0.43
CA GLU A 507 -3.68 16.93 1.58
C GLU A 507 -3.21 15.47 1.71
N GLN A 508 -4.10 14.49 1.53
CA GLN A 508 -3.73 13.07 1.54
C GLN A 508 -2.79 12.72 0.39
N SER A 509 -3.03 13.26 -0.80
CA SER A 509 -2.14 13.10 -1.95
C SER A 509 -0.75 13.67 -1.66
N SER A 510 -0.68 14.89 -1.13
CA SER A 510 0.60 15.50 -0.72
C SER A 510 1.35 14.64 0.31
N ARG A 511 0.65 14.10 1.31
CA ARG A 511 1.23 13.16 2.30
C ARG A 511 1.75 11.89 1.63
N LEU A 512 1.02 11.30 0.69
CA LEU A 512 1.46 10.10 -0.04
C LEU A 512 2.70 10.37 -0.89
N VAL A 513 2.77 11.52 -1.58
CA VAL A 513 4.00 11.95 -2.27
C VAL A 513 5.16 12.05 -1.29
N GLY A 514 4.94 12.66 -0.12
CA GLY A 514 5.95 12.74 0.95
C GLY A 514 6.47 11.37 1.39
N VAL A 515 5.59 10.40 1.64
CA VAL A 515 5.97 9.03 2.04
C VAL A 515 6.74 8.31 0.92
N VAL A 516 6.28 8.43 -0.33
CA VAL A 516 6.92 7.76 -1.47
C VAL A 516 8.23 8.43 -1.88
N SER A 517 8.42 9.72 -1.57
CA SER A 517 9.65 10.47 -1.89
C SER A 517 10.91 9.92 -1.20
N VAL A 518 10.77 9.11 -0.15
CA VAL A 518 11.88 8.37 0.48
C VAL A 518 12.52 7.40 -0.52
N PHE A 519 11.74 6.87 -1.48
CA PHE A 519 12.23 5.97 -2.50
C PHE A 519 12.90 6.73 -3.65
N LYS A 520 14.22 6.60 -3.75
CA LYS A 520 15.03 7.20 -4.82
C LYS A 520 14.99 6.31 -6.05
N LEU A 521 14.39 6.80 -7.13
CA LEU A 521 14.27 6.11 -8.42
C LEU A 521 15.38 6.53 -9.38
N ALA A 522 15.81 5.62 -10.26
CA ALA A 522 16.89 5.87 -11.22
C ALA A 522 16.57 7.02 -12.21
N ASN A 523 15.30 7.23 -12.55
CA ASN A 523 14.86 8.28 -13.47
C ASN A 523 14.93 9.69 -12.87
N GLN A 524 14.78 9.85 -11.54
CA GLN A 524 14.95 11.16 -10.89
C GLN A 524 16.44 11.58 -10.81
N ALA A 525 17.37 10.61 -10.70
CA ALA A 525 18.80 10.91 -10.65
C ALA A 525 19.36 11.45 -11.99
N LYS A 526 18.69 11.19 -13.12
CA LYS A 526 19.07 11.75 -14.43
C LYS A 526 18.53 13.17 -14.69
N ALA A 527 17.42 13.55 -14.04
CA ALA A 527 16.84 14.89 -14.16
C ALA A 527 17.55 15.94 -13.27
N ALA A 528 18.31 15.50 -12.26
CA ALA A 528 19.05 16.37 -11.34
C ALA A 528 20.49 16.72 -11.80
N ALA A 529 20.84 16.50 -13.07
CA ALA A 529 22.04 17.11 -13.64
C ALA A 529 21.72 18.57 -13.99
N PRO A 530 22.35 19.57 -13.35
CA PRO A 530 22.13 20.95 -13.75
C PRO A 530 22.61 21.08 -15.19
N ALA A 531 21.68 21.40 -16.09
CA ALA A 531 22.04 21.94 -17.40
C ALA A 531 22.85 23.19 -17.11
N ALA A 532 24.18 23.07 -17.19
CA ALA A 532 25.08 24.20 -17.12
C ALA A 532 24.65 25.17 -18.21
N ALA A 533 23.94 26.23 -17.81
CA ALA A 533 23.66 27.37 -18.64
C ALA A 533 25.02 27.87 -19.14
N ARG A 534 25.33 27.58 -20.40
CA ARG A 534 26.37 28.28 -21.14
C ARG A 534 25.89 29.71 -21.30
N ILE A 535 26.11 30.52 -20.28
CA ILE A 535 26.10 31.97 -20.39
C ILE A 535 27.31 32.31 -21.25
N GLY A 536 27.09 32.40 -22.56
CA GLY A 536 28.03 33.03 -23.46
C GLY A 536 28.11 34.51 -23.09
N TYR A 537 29.24 34.92 -22.51
CA TYR A 537 29.59 36.32 -22.36
C TYR A 537 29.72 36.94 -23.76
N HIS A 538 28.68 37.64 -24.22
CA HIS A 538 28.84 38.68 -25.23
C HIS A 538 29.49 39.88 -24.54
N GLN A 539 30.78 40.04 -24.81
CA GLN A 539 31.58 41.19 -24.40
C GLN A 539 31.06 42.45 -25.13
N PRO A 540 30.70 43.54 -24.44
CA PRO A 540 30.39 44.80 -25.11
C PRO A 540 31.70 45.47 -25.54
N ALA A 541 31.88 45.63 -26.85
CA ALA A 541 32.96 46.44 -27.41
C ALA A 541 32.65 47.93 -27.16
N LEU A 542 33.48 48.57 -26.34
CA LEU A 542 33.56 50.04 -26.26
C LEU A 542 34.43 50.57 -27.41
N LEU A 543 33.96 51.71 -27.92
CA LEU A 543 34.37 52.52 -29.09
C LEU A 543 35.87 52.83 -29.22
N PRO A 544 36.27 53.40 -30.38
CA PRO A 544 36.83 54.75 -30.27
C PRO A 544 36.30 55.75 -31.31
N ALA A 545 36.22 57.00 -30.82
CA ALA A 545 36.21 58.33 -31.46
C ALA A 545 35.20 58.64 -32.57
#